data_AF-A0A916H0Y2-F1
#
_entry.id   AF-A0A916H0Y2-F1
#
_cell.length_a   1.000
_cell.length_b   1.000
_cell.length_c   1.000
_cell.angle_alpha   90.00
_cell.angle_beta   90.00
_cell.angle_gamma   90.00
#
_symmetry.space_group_name_H-M   'P 1'
#
loop_
_entity.id
_entity.type
_entity.pdbx_description
1 polymer ?
#
loop_
_entity_poly.entity_id
_entity_poly.type
_entity_poly.pdbx_seq_one_letter_code
_entity_poly.pdbx_strand_id
1 'polypeptide(L)'
;MILSIIIQILGINKLPLNKRVQILSMLCEGSSMRSISRVAEVSINTVSKLLVDAGTFCADLHDREVRNVKAKRFGCDEIWSFTYAKQKN
;
A
#
# COMPACT_ATOMS: atom_id res chain seq x y z
N MET A 1 -14.38 -16.49 -1.73
CA MET A 1 -14.50 -15.07 -1.32
C MET A 1 -14.88 -14.94 0.16
N ILE A 2 -16.05 -15.43 0.61
CA ILE A 2 -16.44 -15.41 2.04
C ILE A 2 -15.47 -16.25 2.92
N LEU A 3 -15.04 -17.43 2.44
CA LEU A 3 -14.04 -18.25 3.14
C LEU A 3 -12.67 -17.54 3.29
N SER A 4 -12.24 -16.77 2.28
CA SER A 4 -10.98 -16.01 2.32
C SER A 4 -11.04 -14.88 3.35
N ILE A 5 -12.21 -14.25 3.51
CA ILE A 5 -12.48 -13.23 4.54
C ILE A 5 -12.49 -13.86 5.93
N ILE A 6 -13.08 -15.04 6.10
CA ILE A 6 -13.14 -15.78 7.38
C ILE A 6 -11.75 -16.27 7.82
N ILE A 7 -10.93 -16.79 6.90
CA ILE A 7 -9.52 -17.16 7.17
C ILE A 7 -8.71 -15.92 7.57
N GLN A 8 -8.99 -14.75 6.97
CA GLN A 8 -8.42 -13.48 7.40
C GLN A 8 -8.87 -13.05 8.81
N ILE A 9 -10.03 -13.49 9.32
CA ILE A 9 -10.53 -13.09 10.64
C ILE A 9 -10.05 -14.02 11.75
N LEU A 10 -9.85 -15.32 11.47
CA LEU A 10 -9.62 -16.34 12.51
C LEU A 10 -8.17 -16.81 12.70
N GLY A 11 -7.21 -16.46 11.82
CA GLY A 11 -5.92 -17.16 11.75
C GLY A 11 -4.62 -16.37 11.91
N ILE A 12 -4.63 -15.06 12.17
CA ILE A 12 -3.41 -14.25 12.32
C ILE A 12 -3.67 -13.21 13.40
N ASN A 13 -2.71 -13.02 14.33
CA ASN A 13 -2.74 -11.94 15.31
C ASN A 13 -2.63 -10.59 14.59
N LYS A 14 -3.78 -10.09 14.10
CA LYS A 14 -3.87 -8.91 13.25
C LYS A 14 -3.90 -7.66 14.10
N LEU A 15 -3.20 -6.64 13.63
CA LEU A 15 -3.27 -5.32 14.25
C LEU A 15 -4.72 -4.81 14.23
N PRO A 16 -5.14 -4.09 15.30
CA PRO A 16 -6.46 -3.47 15.33
C PRO A 16 -6.62 -2.52 14.15
N LEU A 17 -7.86 -2.41 13.65
CA LEU A 17 -8.18 -1.63 12.46
C LEU A 17 -7.64 -0.20 12.53
N ASN A 18 -7.80 0.46 13.67
CA ASN A 18 -7.35 1.84 13.90
C ASN A 18 -5.84 2.00 13.67
N LYS A 19 -5.01 1.05 14.14
CA LYS A 19 -3.56 1.09 13.90
C LYS A 19 -3.23 0.88 12.43
N ARG A 20 -3.95 0.00 11.73
CA ARG A 20 -3.73 -0.22 10.29
C ARG A 20 -4.07 1.02 9.47
N VAL A 21 -5.18 1.68 9.79
CA VAL A 21 -5.57 2.95 9.16
C VAL A 21 -4.50 4.02 9.41
N GLN A 22 -4.06 4.18 10.66
CA GLN A 22 -3.00 5.13 11.01
C GLN A 22 -1.72 4.89 10.21
N ILE A 23 -1.25 3.63 10.10
CA ILE A 23 -0.06 3.26 9.33
C ILE A 23 -0.22 3.63 7.86
N LEU A 24 -1.37 3.32 7.24
CA LEU A 24 -1.63 3.63 5.84
C LEU A 24 -1.74 5.14 5.59
N SER A 25 -2.41 5.88 6.47
CA SER A 25 -2.46 7.35 6.38
C SER A 25 -1.06 7.95 6.45
N MET A 26 -0.21 7.51 7.38
CA MET A 26 1.16 8.00 7.48
C MET A 26 2.01 7.68 6.23
N LEU A 27 1.78 6.52 5.59
CA LEU A 27 2.41 6.18 4.31
C LEU A 27 1.99 7.15 3.19
N CYS A 28 0.71 7.51 3.14
CA CYS A 28 0.19 8.49 2.17
C CYS A 28 0.76 9.90 2.39
N GLU A 29 1.00 10.29 3.64
CA GLU A 29 1.65 11.57 3.99
C GLU A 29 3.17 11.59 3.72
N GLY A 30 3.75 10.50 3.21
CA GLY A 30 5.18 10.42 2.87
C GLY A 30 6.10 10.12 4.06
N SER A 31 5.57 9.64 5.19
CA SER A 31 6.41 9.20 6.32
C SER A 31 7.21 7.95 5.97
N SER A 32 8.51 7.92 6.31
CA SER A 32 9.33 6.73 6.11
C SER A 32 8.85 5.54 6.95
N MET A 33 8.99 4.32 6.43
CA MET A 33 8.61 3.09 7.16
C MET A 33 9.25 2.97 8.55
N ARG A 34 10.47 3.47 8.72
CA ARG A 34 11.18 3.51 10.02
C ARG A 34 10.57 4.53 10.99
N SER A 35 10.07 5.66 10.48
CA SER A 35 9.33 6.62 11.30
C SER A 35 8.03 6.01 11.80
N ILE A 36 7.29 5.40 10.88
CA ILE A 36 6.00 4.77 11.17
C ILE A 36 6.17 3.63 12.18
N SER A 37 7.20 2.79 12.05
CA SER A 37 7.46 1.71 13.02
C SER A 37 7.67 2.22 14.44
N ARG A 38 8.30 3.41 14.61
CA ARG A 38 8.49 4.04 15.92
C ARG A 38 7.21 4.65 16.47
N VAL A 39 6.48 5.40 15.63
CA VAL A 39 5.24 6.10 16.03
C VAL A 39 4.11 5.12 16.35
N ALA A 40 3.94 4.08 15.53
CA ALA A 40 2.88 3.09 15.72
C ALA A 40 3.29 1.94 16.65
N GLU A 41 4.55 1.91 17.11
CA GLU A 41 5.15 0.87 17.96
C GLU A 41 4.96 -0.54 17.37
N VAL A 42 5.42 -0.72 16.14
CA VAL A 42 5.27 -1.98 15.39
C VAL A 42 6.58 -2.34 14.71
N SER A 43 6.78 -3.62 14.42
CA SER A 43 7.95 -4.03 13.64
C SER A 43 7.89 -3.42 12.23
N ILE A 44 9.06 -3.08 11.67
CA ILE A 44 9.15 -2.59 10.29
C ILE A 44 8.60 -3.62 9.28
N ASN A 45 8.72 -4.91 9.59
CA ASN A 45 8.17 -5.99 8.79
C ASN A 45 6.64 -5.95 8.72
N THR A 46 5.98 -5.52 9.80
CA THR A 46 4.53 -5.32 9.83
C THR A 46 4.11 -4.18 8.91
N VAL A 47 4.84 -3.06 8.92
CA VAL A 47 4.58 -1.91 8.02
C VAL A 47 4.80 -2.31 6.57
N SER A 48 5.89 -3.02 6.28
CA SER A 48 6.21 -3.51 4.93
C SER A 48 5.13 -4.45 4.38
N LYS A 49 4.67 -5.43 5.19
CA LYS A 49 3.58 -6.33 4.78
C LYS A 49 2.29 -5.57 4.49
N LEU A 50 1.91 -4.62 5.35
CA LEU A 50 0.71 -3.80 5.13
C LEU A 50 0.81 -2.93 3.87
N LEU A 51 2.00 -2.39 3.58
CA LEU A 51 2.26 -1.62 2.37
C LEU A 51 2.11 -2.47 1.10
N VAL A 52 2.68 -3.68 1.10
CA VAL A 52 2.57 -4.63 -0.04
C VAL A 52 1.11 -5.01 -0.26
N ASP A 53 0.39 -5.41 0.80
CA ASP A 53 -1.02 -5.81 0.72
C ASP A 53 -1.89 -4.66 0.15
N ALA A 54 -1.67 -3.43 0.63
CA ALA A 54 -2.38 -2.25 0.14
C ALA A 54 -2.03 -1.95 -1.31
N GLY A 55 -0.77 -2.05 -1.70
CA GLY A 55 -0.32 -1.86 -3.09
C GLY A 55 -0.95 -2.85 -4.06
N THR A 56 -0.97 -4.14 -3.71
CA THR A 56 -1.62 -5.17 -4.53
C THR A 56 -3.11 -4.91 -4.68
N PHE A 57 -3.80 -4.51 -3.60
CA PHE A 57 -5.21 -4.16 -3.66
C PHE A 57 -5.47 -2.92 -4.53
N CYS A 58 -4.65 -1.87 -4.40
CA CYS A 58 -4.79 -0.65 -5.22
C CYS A 58 -4.59 -0.94 -6.71
N ALA A 59 -3.65 -1.82 -7.07
CA ALA A 59 -3.41 -2.22 -8.44
C ALA A 59 -4.63 -2.98 -9.03
N ASP A 60 -5.16 -3.96 -8.30
CA ASP A 60 -6.36 -4.71 -8.69
C ASP A 60 -7.59 -3.80 -8.79
N LEU A 61 -7.76 -2.89 -7.82
CA LEU A 61 -8.84 -1.91 -7.81
C LEU A 61 -8.76 -1.00 -9.05
N HIS A 62 -7.58 -0.49 -9.38
CA HIS A 62 -7.39 0.39 -10.52
C HIS A 62 -7.65 -0.36 -11.84
N ASP A 63 -7.19 -1.61 -11.98
CA ASP A 63 -7.48 -2.43 -13.16
C ASP A 63 -8.97 -2.70 -13.34
N ARG A 64 -9.69 -2.96 -12.24
CA ARG A 64 -11.13 -3.26 -12.27
C ARG A 64 -11.99 -2.03 -12.55
N GLU A 65 -11.69 -0.91 -11.89
CA GLU A 65 -12.57 0.27 -11.88
C GLU A 65 -12.24 1.28 -12.98
N VAL A 66 -10.96 1.44 -13.35
CA VAL A 66 -10.54 2.47 -14.32
C VAL A 66 -10.59 1.90 -15.74
N ARG A 67 -11.80 1.65 -16.24
CA ARG A 67 -12.05 1.15 -17.60
C ARG A 67 -12.99 2.06 -18.39
N ASN A 68 -12.80 2.13 -19.71
CA ASN A 68 -13.64 2.89 -20.63
C ASN A 68 -13.79 4.39 -20.26
N VAL A 69 -12.71 5.01 -19.77
CA VAL A 69 -12.70 6.42 -19.37
C VAL A 69 -12.93 7.32 -20.58
N LYS A 70 -14.07 8.04 -20.61
CA LYS A 70 -14.38 9.03 -21.64
C LYS A 70 -13.54 10.29 -21.43
N ALA A 71 -12.43 10.42 -22.14
CA ALA A 71 -11.56 11.60 -22.11
C ALA A 71 -11.56 12.34 -23.46
N LYS A 72 -11.77 13.66 -23.45
CA LYS A 72 -11.68 14.52 -24.66
C LYS A 72 -10.27 15.08 -24.89
N ARG A 73 -9.49 15.21 -23.81
CA ARG A 73 -8.08 15.63 -23.81
C ARG A 73 -7.36 14.79 -22.76
N PHE A 74 -6.17 14.31 -23.09
CA PHE A 74 -5.31 13.55 -22.18
C PHE A 74 -4.03 14.35 -21.94
N GLY A 75 -3.61 14.42 -20.68
CA GLY A 75 -2.30 14.95 -20.30
C GLY A 75 -1.48 13.79 -19.76
N CYS A 76 -0.27 13.60 -20.30
CA CYS A 76 0.70 12.66 -19.78
C CYS A 76 1.79 13.46 -19.07
N ASP A 77 2.14 13.05 -17.87
CA ASP A 77 3.25 13.60 -17.09
C ASP A 77 4.15 12.45 -16.63
N GLU A 78 5.43 12.73 -16.41
CA GLU A 78 6.41 11.76 -15.97
C GLU A 78 7.01 12.16 -14.63
N ILE A 79 6.99 11.22 -13.69
CA ILE A 79 7.60 11.39 -12.37
C ILE A 79 8.76 10.41 -12.25
N TRP A 80 9.95 10.94 -11.95
CA TRP A 80 11.18 10.17 -11.81
C TRP A 80 11.51 9.94 -10.33
N SER A 81 11.82 8.70 -9.98
CA SER A 81 12.35 8.35 -8.65
C SER A 81 13.59 7.48 -8.81
N PHE A 82 14.57 7.72 -7.95
CA PHE A 82 15.74 6.86 -7.87
C PHE A 82 15.32 5.49 -7.32
N THR A 83 15.44 4.45 -8.14
CA THR A 83 15.39 3.05 -7.71
C THR A 83 16.79 2.49 -7.90
N TYR A 84 17.30 1.73 -6.94
CA TYR A 84 18.66 1.15 -6.95
C TYR A 84 18.91 0.12 -8.09
N ALA A 85 18.21 0.23 -9.22
CA ALA A 85 18.26 -0.65 -10.39
C ALA A 85 19.08 -0.08 -11.57
N LYS A 86 20.01 0.85 -11.32
CA LYS A 86 20.98 1.27 -12.35
C LYS A 86 22.04 0.19 -12.53
N GLN A 87 22.45 0.00 -13.79
CA GLN A 87 23.66 -0.75 -14.13
C GLN A 87 24.82 -0.19 -13.31
N LYS A 88 25.57 -1.07 -12.62
CA LYS A 88 26.75 -0.67 -11.84
C LYS A 88 27.68 0.13 -12.77
N ASN A 89 28.04 1.35 -12.37
CA ASN A 89 29.06 2.15 -13.05
C ASN A 89 30.40 1.42 -13.08
#